data_AF-A0A660UBR0-F1
#
_entry.id   AF-A0A660UBR0-F1
#
_cell.length_a   1.000
_cell.length_b   1.000
_cell.length_c   1.000
_cell.angle_alpha   90.00
_cell.angle_beta   90.00
_cell.angle_gamma   90.00
#
_symmetry.space_group_name_H-M   'P 1'
#
loop_
_entity.id
_entity.type
_entity.pdbx_description
1 polymer ?
#
loop_
_entity_poly.entity_id
_entity_poly.type
_entity_poly.pdbx_seq_one_letter_code
_entity_poly.pdbx_strand_id
1 'polypeptide(L)'
;MRACDLLIVASGTATLEAACMLTPMIIVYKVSLSTWAVARCMVRLKHSGLPNIIAGREIVPEYLQSRAEPGIVARRALRMLREGSELERQIEELRKIRSTLGPPGAAGRVAELIVRMARRDEEVSLRCDHG
;
A
#
# COMPACT_ATOMS: atom_id res chain seq x y z
N MET A 1 12.64 5.39 -7.06
CA MET A 1 12.46 4.78 -5.73
C MET A 1 13.60 3.83 -5.38
N ARG A 2 13.95 2.84 -6.23
CA ARG A 2 15.02 1.85 -5.94
C ARG A 2 16.44 2.39 -5.70
N ALA A 3 16.74 3.62 -6.10
CA ALA A 3 18.07 4.23 -5.89
C ALA A 3 18.20 4.95 -4.53
N CYS A 4 17.16 4.92 -3.69
CA CYS A 4 17.15 5.60 -2.40
C CYS A 4 17.28 4.59 -1.26
N ASP A 5 18.07 4.93 -0.23
CA ASP A 5 18.17 4.11 0.99
C ASP A 5 16.95 4.25 1.90
N LEU A 6 16.25 5.39 1.82
CA LEU A 6 15.03 5.67 2.57
C LEU A 6 14.14 6.65 1.80
N LEU A 7 12.83 6.42 1.81
CA LEU A 7 11.83 7.32 1.24
C LEU A 7 11.03 8.02 2.34
N ILE A 8 10.68 9.29 2.11
CA ILE A 8 9.61 9.98 2.84
C ILE A 8 8.49 10.18 1.82
N VAL A 9 7.34 9.54 2.04
CA VAL A 9 6.30 9.41 1.02
C VAL A 9 4.91 9.72 1.55
N ALA A 10 4.08 10.32 0.71
CA ALA A 10 2.67 10.54 1.01
C ALA A 10 1.89 9.22 1.06
N SER A 11 0.88 9.13 1.93
CA SER A 11 -0.03 7.98 1.98
C SER A 11 -0.81 7.84 0.66
N GLY A 12 -0.58 6.77 -0.09
CA GLY A 12 -1.17 6.54 -1.42
C GLY A 12 -0.57 5.33 -2.13
N THR A 13 -0.85 5.18 -3.43
CA THR A 13 -0.35 4.07 -4.27
C THR A 13 1.19 3.99 -4.29
N ALA A 14 1.87 5.14 -4.16
CA ALA A 14 3.31 5.22 -4.04
C ALA A 14 3.87 4.38 -2.85
N THR A 15 3.10 4.19 -1.77
CA THR A 15 3.52 3.33 -0.65
C THR A 15 3.55 1.84 -1.04
N LEU A 16 2.63 1.42 -1.90
CA LEU A 16 2.61 0.04 -2.41
C LEU A 16 3.71 -0.18 -3.45
N GLU A 17 3.96 0.80 -4.33
CA GLU A 17 5.07 0.75 -5.27
C GLU A 17 6.42 0.65 -4.55
N ALA A 18 6.63 1.48 -3.52
CA ALA A 18 7.82 1.42 -2.69
C ALA A 18 7.97 0.07 -1.98
N ALA A 19 6.86 -0.52 -1.49
CA ALA A 19 6.87 -1.84 -0.88
C ALA A 19 7.23 -2.95 -1.87
N CYS A 20 6.66 -2.92 -3.08
CA CYS A 20 7.02 -3.86 -4.16
C CYS A 20 8.49 -3.74 -4.56
N MET A 21 9.05 -2.53 -4.52
CA MET A 21 10.46 -2.25 -4.80
C MET A 21 11.41 -2.61 -3.66
N LEU A 22 10.88 -3.00 -2.48
CA LEU A 22 11.62 -3.24 -1.24
C LEU A 22 12.41 -2.03 -0.75
N THR A 23 11.88 -0.82 -0.96
CA THR A 23 12.53 0.41 -0.51
C THR A 23 11.97 0.82 0.85
N PRO A 24 12.80 0.95 1.91
CA PRO A 24 12.37 1.48 3.20
C PRO A 24 11.67 2.82 3.08
N MET A 25 10.69 3.07 3.93
CA MET A 25 9.92 4.32 3.87
C MET A 25 9.44 4.82 5.23
N ILE A 26 9.18 6.13 5.30
CA ILE A 26 8.39 6.80 6.32
C ILE A 26 7.17 7.39 5.62
N ILE A 27 5.99 7.05 6.12
CA ILE A 27 4.73 7.54 5.57
C ILE A 27 4.36 8.83 6.31
N VAL A 28 4.12 9.90 5.55
CA VAL A 28 3.71 11.19 6.08
C VAL A 28 2.45 11.64 5.38
N TYR A 29 1.43 12.02 6.14
CA TYR A 29 0.20 12.53 5.54
C TYR A 29 -0.39 13.67 6.34
N LYS A 30 -0.63 14.80 5.67
CA LYS A 30 -1.27 15.99 6.24
C LYS A 30 -2.25 16.53 5.21
N VAL A 31 -3.54 16.53 5.55
CA VAL A 31 -4.62 17.12 4.74
C VAL A 31 -5.33 18.19 5.54
N SER A 32 -6.17 18.99 4.88
CA SER A 32 -7.04 19.94 5.59
C SER A 32 -7.95 19.20 6.59
N LEU A 33 -8.27 19.87 7.69
CA LEU A 33 -9.11 19.30 8.75
C LEU A 33 -10.50 18.88 8.24
N SER A 34 -11.04 19.59 7.26
CA SER A 34 -12.32 19.26 6.61
C SER A 34 -12.25 17.94 5.85
N THR A 35 -11.22 17.74 5.03
CA THR A 35 -10.99 16.47 4.32
C THR A 35 -10.74 15.32 5.30
N TRP A 36 -10.02 15.58 6.39
CA TRP A 36 -9.74 14.56 7.40
C TRP A 36 -11.00 14.13 8.19
N ALA A 37 -11.87 15.07 8.54
CA ALA A 37 -13.10 14.78 9.26
C ALA A 37 -14.02 13.84 8.45
N VAL A 38 -14.19 14.12 7.15
CA VAL A 38 -14.96 13.27 6.24
C VAL A 38 -14.32 11.88 6.08
N ALA A 39 -13.00 11.84 5.84
CA ALA A 39 -12.28 10.58 5.69
C ALA A 39 -12.35 9.71 6.96
N ARG A 40 -12.25 10.31 8.15
CA ARG A 40 -12.32 9.60 9.44
C ARG A 40 -13.71 9.03 9.72
N CYS A 41 -14.77 9.71 9.30
CA CYS A 41 -16.14 9.18 9.41
C CYS A 41 -16.38 7.98 8.49
N MET A 42 -15.73 7.94 7.33
CA MET A 42 -15.88 6.87 6.35
C MET A 42 -14.94 5.68 6.58
N VAL A 43 -13.79 5.88 7.25
CA VAL A 43 -12.70 4.89 7.29
C VAL A 43 -12.29 4.57 8.74
N ARG A 44 -12.63 3.37 9.22
CA ARG A 44 -12.22 2.82 10.54
C ARG A 44 -10.85 2.10 10.49
N LEU A 45 -9.89 2.59 9.70
CA LEU A 45 -8.60 1.92 9.58
C LEU A 45 -7.61 2.45 10.62
N LYS A 46 -6.97 1.52 11.35
CA LYS A 46 -5.91 1.83 12.33
C LYS A 46 -4.62 2.31 11.67
N HIS A 47 -4.43 1.99 10.39
CA HIS A 47 -3.29 2.37 9.56
C HIS A 47 -3.81 2.98 8.25
N SER A 48 -3.13 3.99 7.69
CA SER A 48 -3.47 4.59 6.39
C SER A 48 -2.54 4.10 5.28
N GLY A 49 -1.28 3.79 5.61
CA GLY A 49 -0.32 3.22 4.68
C GLY A 49 -0.64 1.79 4.28
N LEU A 50 -0.69 1.50 2.98
CA LEU A 50 -0.97 0.16 2.45
C LEU A 50 -0.04 -0.94 3.04
N PRO A 51 1.27 -0.72 3.22
CA PRO A 51 2.13 -1.72 3.85
C PRO A 51 1.70 -2.08 5.27
N ASN A 52 1.36 -1.09 6.10
CA ASN A 52 0.90 -1.32 7.47
C ASN A 52 -0.49 -1.98 7.53
N ILE A 53 -1.38 -1.62 6.59
CA ILE A 53 -2.71 -2.23 6.46
C ILE A 53 -2.58 -3.72 6.13
N ILE A 54 -1.76 -4.07 5.13
CA ILE A 54 -1.56 -5.47 4.71
C ILE A 54 -0.87 -6.27 5.82
N ALA A 55 0.10 -5.68 6.53
CA ALA A 55 0.78 -6.32 7.65
C ALA A 55 -0.08 -6.44 8.92
N GLY A 56 -1.22 -5.73 9.01
CA GLY A 56 -2.07 -5.64 10.20
C GLY A 56 -1.39 -4.98 11.41
N ARG A 57 -0.22 -4.36 11.21
CA ARG A 57 0.59 -3.71 12.26
C ARG A 57 1.53 -2.68 11.64
N GLU A 58 2.09 -1.82 12.48
CA GLU A 58 3.08 -0.83 12.05
C GLU A 58 4.43 -1.52 11.73
N ILE A 59 4.71 -1.70 10.44
CA ILE A 59 6.02 -2.16 9.97
C ILE A 59 6.88 -1.00 9.50
N VAL A 60 6.26 0.06 8.97
CA VAL A 60 6.90 1.32 8.56
C VAL A 60 6.34 2.49 9.39
N PRO A 61 7.18 3.45 9.85
CA PRO A 61 6.72 4.59 10.63
C PRO A 61 5.69 5.41 9.87
N GLU A 62 4.61 5.77 10.56
CA GLU A 62 3.48 6.49 9.97
C GLU A 62 3.14 7.73 10.80
N TYR A 63 3.27 8.90 10.19
CA TYR A 63 3.02 10.20 10.81
C TYR A 63 1.83 10.88 10.13
N LEU A 64 0.70 10.91 10.84
CA LEU A 64 -0.56 11.47 10.34
C LEU A 64 -0.91 12.77 11.07
N GLN A 65 -1.42 13.75 10.32
CA GLN A 65 -2.00 14.99 10.83
C GLN A 65 -1.07 15.74 11.81
N SER A 66 -1.45 15.86 13.08
CA SER A 66 -0.67 16.56 14.11
C SER A 66 0.66 15.90 14.41
N ARG A 67 0.81 14.60 14.12
CA ARG A 67 2.09 13.87 14.27
C ARG A 67 3.01 14.04 13.06
N ALA A 68 2.50 14.53 11.93
CA ALA A 68 3.27 14.85 10.73
C ALA A 68 4.06 16.17 10.91
N GLU A 69 4.89 16.22 11.96
CA GLU A 69 5.77 17.35 12.23
C GLU A 69 7.12 17.14 11.53
N PRO A 70 7.59 18.11 10.71
CA PRO A 70 8.83 17.96 9.95
C PRO A 70 10.05 17.62 10.81
N GLY A 71 10.18 18.23 11.99
CA GLY A 71 11.30 17.96 12.89
C GLY A 71 11.33 16.53 13.41
N ILE A 72 10.16 15.95 13.72
CA ILE A 72 10.04 14.56 14.17
C ILE A 72 10.40 13.61 13.03
N VAL A 73 9.86 13.84 11.83
CA VAL A 73 10.12 13.01 10.65
C VAL A 73 11.60 13.05 10.26
N ALA A 74 12.22 14.24 10.25
CA ALA A 74 13.63 14.40 9.92
C ALA A 74 14.54 13.67 10.93
N ARG A 75 14.30 13.85 12.24
CA ARG A 75 15.03 13.12 13.28
C ARG A 75 14.88 11.61 13.13
N ARG A 76 13.67 11.15 12.80
CA ARG A 76 13.38 9.73 12.56
C ARG A 76 14.18 9.18 11.40
N ALA A 77 14.16 9.88 10.27
CA ALA A 77 14.86 9.48 9.05
C ALA A 77 16.38 9.41 9.27
N LEU A 78 16.96 10.45 9.88
CA LEU A 78 18.40 10.48 10.17
C LEU A 78 18.83 9.36 11.11
N ARG A 79 18.02 9.02 12.12
CA ARG A 79 18.30 7.89 13.00
C ARG A 79 18.30 6.56 12.24
N MET A 80 17.29 6.33 11.40
CA MET A 80 17.20 5.10 10.59
C MET A 80 18.41 4.96 9.66
N LEU A 81 18.82 6.04 9.00
CA LEU A 81 19.98 6.06 8.10
C LEU A 81 21.31 5.84 8.84
N ARG A 82 21.42 6.26 10.11
CA ARG A 82 22.64 6.08 10.92
C ARG A 82 22.76 4.68 11.52
N GLU A 83 21.66 4.16 12.04
CA GLU A 83 21.65 2.88 12.78
C GLU A 83 21.50 1.67 11.86
N GLY A 84 20.82 1.81 10.72
CA GLY A 84 20.66 0.77 9.69
C GLY A 84 19.75 -0.40 10.06
N SER A 85 19.76 -0.86 11.31
CA SER A 85 19.01 -2.01 11.82
C SER A 85 17.50 -1.93 11.53
N GLU A 86 16.94 -0.72 11.59
CA GLU A 86 15.54 -0.53 11.26
C GLU A 86 15.25 -0.61 9.76
N LEU A 87 16.15 -0.12 8.91
CA LEU A 87 16.01 -0.25 7.46
C LEU A 87 16.01 -1.73 7.09
N GLU A 88 16.92 -2.51 7.65
CA GLU A 88 16.98 -3.96 7.45
C GLU A 88 15.68 -4.66 7.91
N ARG A 89 15.19 -4.32 9.12
CA ARG A 89 13.92 -4.82 9.63
C ARG A 89 12.75 -4.47 8.69
N GLN A 90 12.69 -3.23 8.20
CA GLN A 90 11.66 -2.82 7.25
C GLN A 90 11.74 -3.63 5.96
N ILE A 91 12.93 -3.79 5.38
CA ILE A 91 13.10 -4.56 4.14
C ILE A 91 12.60 -5.99 4.32
N GLU A 92 12.90 -6.62 5.45
CA GLU A 92 12.44 -7.98 5.74
C GLU A 92 10.91 -8.07 5.85
N GLU A 93 10.28 -7.11 6.52
CA GLU A 93 8.82 -7.06 6.58
C GLU A 93 8.18 -6.75 5.21
N LEU A 94 8.81 -5.88 4.41
CA LEU A 94 8.37 -5.58 3.05
C LEU A 94 8.49 -6.80 2.14
N ARG A 95 9.50 -7.67 2.32
CA ARG A 95 9.58 -8.94 1.59
C ARG A 95 8.40 -9.86 1.91
N LYS A 96 8.01 -9.95 3.18
CA LYS A 96 6.83 -10.73 3.62
C LYS A 96 5.55 -10.17 3.04
N ILE A 97 5.38 -8.84 3.00
CA ILE A 97 4.21 -8.25 2.35
C ILE A 97 4.21 -8.54 0.85
N ARG A 98 5.35 -8.34 0.16
CA ARG A 98 5.43 -8.52 -1.28
C ARG A 98 5.06 -9.94 -1.71
N SER A 99 5.38 -10.97 -0.92
CA SER A 99 4.95 -12.34 -1.23
C SER A 99 3.43 -12.52 -1.13
N THR A 100 2.74 -11.76 -0.28
CA THR A 100 1.27 -11.80 -0.16
C THR A 100 0.54 -11.11 -1.32
N LEU A 101 1.19 -10.18 -2.01
CA LEU A 101 0.59 -9.41 -3.12
C LEU A 101 0.44 -10.22 -4.43
N GLY A 102 0.91 -11.47 -4.45
CA GLY A 102 0.82 -12.36 -5.59
C GLY A 102 1.78 -11.99 -6.74
N PRO A 103 1.86 -12.85 -7.77
CA PRO A 103 2.74 -12.61 -8.91
C PRO A 103 2.21 -11.47 -9.80
N PRO A 104 3.09 -10.82 -10.58
CA PRO A 104 2.70 -9.85 -11.60
C PRO A 104 1.59 -10.37 -12.53
N GLY A 105 0.86 -9.46 -13.19
CA GLY A 105 -0.19 -9.82 -14.14
C GLY A 105 -1.59 -10.01 -13.54
N ALA A 106 -1.87 -9.39 -12.38
CA ALA A 106 -3.21 -9.40 -11.79
C ALA A 106 -4.28 -8.88 -12.77
N ALA A 107 -3.99 -7.78 -13.47
CA ALA A 107 -4.90 -7.23 -14.49
C ALA A 107 -5.17 -8.21 -15.64
N GLY A 108 -4.15 -8.91 -16.13
CA GLY A 108 -4.30 -9.93 -17.18
C GLY A 108 -5.16 -11.11 -16.73
N ARG A 109 -4.91 -11.63 -15.53
CA ARG A 109 -5.75 -12.71 -14.94
C ARG A 109 -7.21 -12.30 -14.79
N VAL A 110 -7.47 -11.05 -14.38
CA VAL A 110 -8.83 -10.52 -14.26
C VAL A 110 -9.47 -10.34 -15.64
N ALA A 111 -8.73 -9.83 -16.62
CA ALA A 111 -9.23 -9.70 -17.99
C ALA A 111 -9.61 -11.07 -18.59
N GLU A 112 -8.77 -12.08 -18.42
CA GLU A 112 -9.09 -13.46 -18.83
C GLU A 112 -10.34 -14.00 -18.14
N LEU A 113 -10.49 -13.75 -16.83
CA LEU A 113 -11.67 -14.16 -16.08
C LEU A 113 -12.95 -13.49 -16.61
N ILE A 114 -12.91 -12.18 -16.86
CA ILE A 114 -14.04 -11.43 -17.41
C ILE A 114 -14.44 -11.99 -18.78
N VAL A 115 -13.47 -12.23 -19.67
CA VAL A 115 -13.74 -12.81 -21.00
C VAL A 115 -14.36 -14.21 -20.88
N ARG A 116 -13.87 -15.04 -19.95
CA ARG A 116 -14.44 -16.37 -19.70
C ARG A 116 -15.88 -16.29 -19.19
N MET A 117 -16.18 -15.37 -18.28
CA MET A 117 -17.54 -15.20 -17.74
C MET A 117 -18.51 -14.71 -18.83
N ALA A 118 -18.10 -13.71 -19.63
CA ALA A 118 -18.92 -13.20 -20.72
C ALA A 118 -19.26 -14.28 -21.77
N ARG A 119 -18.30 -15.12 -22.16
CA ARG A 119 -18.54 -16.23 -23.10
C ARG A 119 -19.45 -17.32 -22.53
N ARG A 120 -19.39 -17.56 -21.22
CA ARG A 120 -20.22 -18.55 -20.55
C ARG A 120 -21.68 -18.10 -20.48
N ASP A 121 -21.92 -16.79 -20.32
CA ASP A 121 -23.26 -16.21 -20.37
C ASP A 121 -23.87 -16.26 -21.77
N GLU A 122 -23.07 -16.08 -22.84
CA GLU A 122 -23.53 -16.26 -24.24
C GLU A 122 -23.95 -17.71 -24.52
N GLU A 123 -23.18 -18.72 -24.09
CA GLU A 123 -23.53 -20.13 -24.26
C GLU A 123 -24.77 -20.56 -23.46
N VAL A 124 -25.00 -19.94 -22.30
CA VAL A 124 -26.20 -20.20 -21.47
C VAL A 124 -27.43 -19.52 -22.08
N SER A 125 -27.31 -18.29 -22.58
CA SER A 125 -28.42 -17.58 -23.22
C SER A 125 -28.87 -18.27 -24.52
N LEU A 126 -27.93 -18.79 -25.31
CA LEU A 126 -28.24 -19.57 -26.53
C LEU A 126 -28.92 -20.92 -26.24
N ARG A 127 -28.69 -21.52 -25.06
CA ARG A 127 -29.38 -22.75 -24.65
C ARG A 127 -30.79 -22.51 -24.12
N CYS A 128 -31.10 -21.32 -23.61
CA CYS A 128 -32.43 -20.96 -23.14
C CYS A 128 -33.40 -20.56 -24.27
N ASP A 129 -32.90 -20.06 -25.39
CA ASP A 129 -33.73 -19.64 -26.54
C ASP A 129 -34.16 -20.78 -27.48
N HIS A 130 -33.78 -22.03 -27.20
CA HIS A 130 -34.11 -23.22 -28.01
C HIS A 130 -34.90 -24.29 -27.24
N GLY A 131 -35.58 -23.91 -26.14
CA GLY A 131 -36.43 -24.78 -25.32
C GLY A 131 -37.91 -24.45 -25.42
#